data_AF-A0A920RD05-F1
#
_entry.id   AF-A0A920RD05-F1
#
_cell.length_a   1.000
_cell.length_b   1.000
_cell.length_c   1.000
_cell.angle_alpha   90.00
_cell.angle_beta   90.00
_cell.angle_gamma   90.00
#
_symmetry.space_group_name_H-M   'P 1'
#
loop_
_entity.id
_entity.type
_entity.pdbx_description
1 polymer ?
#
loop_
_entity_poly.entity_id
_entity_poly.type
_entity_poly.pdbx_seq_one_letter_code
_entity_poly.pdbx_strand_id
1 'polypeptide(L)'
;MDVIDPLGGSWYIEQLTDQMEEKILAVMDTIAESGGMSRAVEKGLVQAMIGRSALAWQERVENGDQKIVALTVTQLMTTRQPPSPATERPDSKTMGRMSSHARFQTSARPGKKSGSLSNIARAANSKRR
;
A
#
# COMPACT_ATOMS: atom_id res chain seq x y z
N MET A 1 36.51 5.66 8.66
CA MET A 1 36.05 6.91 8.03
C MET A 1 34.94 6.49 7.08
N ASP A 2 33.69 6.68 7.47
CA ASP A 2 32.55 6.38 6.60
C ASP A 2 32.27 7.61 5.73
N VAL A 3 32.13 7.37 4.43
CA VAL A 3 31.78 8.40 3.44
C VAL A 3 30.26 8.55 3.43
N ILE A 4 29.77 9.79 3.40
CA ILE A 4 28.35 10.13 3.51
C ILE A 4 27.53 9.61 2.31
N ASP A 5 28.08 9.70 1.10
CA ASP A 5 27.50 9.10 -0.11
C ASP A 5 28.62 8.47 -0.96
N PRO A 6 28.79 7.14 -0.90
CA PRO A 6 29.82 6.45 -1.65
C PRO A 6 29.52 6.34 -3.16
N LEU A 7 28.30 6.66 -3.60
CA LEU A 7 27.90 6.62 -5.01
C LEU A 7 27.90 8.01 -5.66
N GLY A 8 27.89 9.07 -4.85
CA GLY A 8 27.92 10.46 -5.29
C GLY A 8 29.10 10.76 -6.21
N GLY A 9 28.81 11.42 -7.34
CA GLY A 9 29.78 11.69 -8.39
C GLY A 9 30.00 10.55 -9.39
N SER A 10 29.34 9.40 -9.22
CA SER A 10 29.27 8.37 -10.26
C SER A 10 28.45 8.89 -11.44
N TRP A 11 29.10 9.16 -12.58
CA TRP A 11 28.43 9.66 -13.77
C TRP A 11 27.19 8.86 -14.14
N TYR A 12 27.25 7.52 -14.05
CA TYR A 12 26.09 6.67 -14.36
C TYR A 12 24.93 6.83 -13.37
N ILE A 13 25.22 6.90 -12.07
CA ILE A 13 24.19 7.01 -11.04
C ILE A 13 23.58 8.41 -11.05
N GLU A 14 24.37 9.45 -11.21
CA GLU A 14 23.87 10.83 -11.33
C GLU A 14 22.95 10.96 -12.55
N GLN A 15 23.34 10.44 -13.71
CA GLN A 15 22.49 10.45 -14.90
C GLN A 15 21.19 9.65 -14.72
N LEU A 16 21.24 8.54 -13.98
CA LEU A 16 20.03 7.78 -13.65
C LEU A 16 19.13 8.53 -12.67
N THR A 17 19.71 9.26 -11.72
CA THR A 17 19.00 10.13 -10.77
C THR A 17 18.29 11.24 -11.51
N ASP A 18 18.96 11.94 -12.42
CA ASP A 18 18.36 13.01 -13.25
C ASP A 18 17.16 12.48 -14.05
N GLN A 19 17.32 11.33 -14.72
CA GLN A 19 16.24 10.70 -15.49
C GLN A 19 15.06 10.24 -14.62
N MET A 20 15.33 9.85 -13.37
CA MET A 20 14.28 9.49 -12.41
C MET A 20 13.55 10.73 -11.92
N GLU A 21 14.27 11.81 -11.61
CA GLU A 21 13.69 13.09 -11.22
C GLU A 21 12.76 13.64 -12.31
N GLU A 22 13.20 13.68 -13.56
CA GLU A 22 12.39 14.13 -14.70
C GLU A 22 11.05 13.38 -14.78
N LYS A 23 11.07 12.05 -14.64
CA LYS A 23 9.86 11.22 -14.67
C LYS A 23 8.95 11.46 -13.47
N ILE A 24 9.54 11.69 -12.29
CA ILE A 24 8.78 11.99 -11.08
C ILE A 24 8.04 13.33 -11.24
N LEU A 25 8.74 14.35 -11.71
CA LEU A 25 8.17 15.68 -11.94
C LEU A 25 7.03 15.63 -12.96
N ALA A 26 7.19 14.91 -14.08
CA ALA A 26 6.13 14.74 -15.06
C ALA A 26 4.85 14.08 -14.47
N VAL A 27 5.02 13.11 -13.57
CA VAL A 27 3.89 12.51 -12.84
C VAL A 27 3.25 13.50 -11.87
N MET A 28 4.06 14.30 -11.16
CA MET A 28 3.54 15.35 -10.28
C MET A 28 2.74 16.40 -11.03
N ASP A 29 3.20 16.82 -12.22
CA ASP A 29 2.49 17.77 -13.08
C ASP A 29 1.15 17.20 -13.53
N THR A 30 1.12 15.92 -13.98
CA THR A 30 -0.12 15.22 -14.33
C THR A 30 -1.13 15.23 -13.17
N ILE A 31 -0.66 15.02 -11.93
CA ILE A 31 -1.50 15.06 -10.73
C ILE A 31 -1.98 16.49 -10.46
N ALA A 32 -1.11 17.50 -10.58
CA ALA A 32 -1.46 18.90 -10.39
C ALA A 32 -2.55 19.34 -11.38
N GLU A 33 -2.38 19.03 -12.66
CA GLU A 33 -3.35 19.29 -13.74
C GLU A 33 -4.70 18.61 -13.49
N SER A 34 -4.71 17.43 -12.84
CA SER A 34 -5.95 16.72 -12.49
C SER A 34 -6.78 17.39 -11.38
N GLY A 35 -6.24 18.45 -10.76
CA GLY A 35 -6.82 19.18 -9.63
C GLY A 35 -6.18 18.82 -8.29
N GLY A 36 -4.95 18.31 -8.31
CA GLY A 36 -4.20 17.87 -7.14
C GLY A 36 -4.55 16.45 -6.67
N MET A 37 -3.77 15.94 -5.70
CA MET A 37 -3.81 14.54 -5.29
C MET A 37 -5.19 14.06 -4.81
N SER A 38 -5.93 14.86 -4.04
CA SER A 38 -7.27 14.47 -3.58
C SER A 38 -8.23 14.23 -4.74
N ARG A 39 -8.23 15.13 -5.74
CA ARG A 39 -9.06 14.98 -6.94
C ARG A 39 -8.58 13.83 -7.81
N ALA A 40 -7.27 13.62 -7.92
CA ALA A 40 -6.69 12.49 -8.64
C ALA A 40 -7.17 11.15 -8.07
N VAL A 41 -7.21 11.02 -6.74
CA VAL A 41 -7.69 9.81 -6.04
C VAL A 41 -9.20 9.63 -6.20
N GLU A 42 -9.99 10.71 -6.05
CA GLU A 42 -11.44 10.68 -6.25
C GLU A 42 -11.82 10.23 -7.67
N LYS A 43 -11.06 10.67 -8.68
CA LYS A 43 -11.25 10.30 -10.09
C LYS A 43 -10.65 8.92 -10.43
N GLY A 44 -9.96 8.25 -9.51
CA GLY A 44 -9.34 6.96 -9.74
C GLY A 44 -8.05 7.00 -10.57
N LEU A 45 -7.48 8.18 -10.83
CA LEU A 45 -6.30 8.36 -11.69
C LEU A 45 -5.09 7.58 -11.14
N VAL A 46 -4.81 7.74 -9.84
CA VAL A 46 -3.67 7.10 -9.16
C VAL A 46 -3.81 5.59 -9.18
N GLN A 47 -5.00 5.08 -8.88
CA GLN A 47 -5.31 3.66 -8.89
C GLN A 47 -5.13 3.06 -10.28
N ALA A 48 -5.56 3.79 -11.33
CA ALA A 48 -5.36 3.37 -12.71
C ALA A 48 -3.87 3.34 -13.11
N MET A 49 -3.06 4.30 -12.65
CA MET A 49 -1.61 4.31 -12.89
C MET A 49 -0.92 3.09 -12.24
N ILE A 50 -1.24 2.80 -10.98
CA ILE A 50 -0.72 1.63 -10.26
C ILE A 50 -1.15 0.34 -10.98
N GLY A 51 -2.43 0.24 -11.33
CA GLY A 51 -2.97 -0.93 -12.04
C GLY A 51 -2.27 -1.18 -13.37
N ARG A 52 -2.05 -0.15 -14.19
CA ARG A 52 -1.29 -0.27 -15.46
C ARG A 52 0.14 -0.73 -15.23
N SER A 53 0.82 -0.18 -14.22
CA SER A 53 2.19 -0.61 -13.89
C SER A 53 2.26 -2.06 -13.44
N ALA A 54 1.29 -2.50 -12.63
CA ALA A 54 1.20 -3.88 -12.15
C ALA A 54 0.92 -4.85 -13.30
N LEU A 55 -0.03 -4.51 -14.18
CA LEU A 55 -0.34 -5.31 -15.37
C LEU A 55 0.89 -5.44 -16.28
N ALA A 56 1.55 -4.33 -16.61
CA ALA A 56 2.75 -4.35 -17.45
C ALA A 56 3.89 -5.17 -16.83
N TRP A 57 4.03 -5.16 -15.49
CA TRP A 57 5.01 -6.02 -14.81
C TRP A 57 4.61 -7.50 -14.91
N GLN A 58 3.35 -7.82 -14.68
CA GLN A 58 2.82 -9.17 -14.78
C GLN A 58 3.01 -9.75 -16.18
N GLU A 59 2.68 -8.99 -17.23
CA GLU A 59 2.91 -9.37 -18.62
C GLU A 59 4.39 -9.68 -18.91
N ARG A 60 5.32 -8.85 -18.39
CA ARG A 60 6.76 -9.13 -18.53
C ARG A 60 7.19 -10.41 -17.81
N VAL A 61 6.58 -10.72 -16.66
CA VAL A 61 6.85 -11.97 -15.93
C VAL A 61 6.35 -13.17 -16.73
N GLU A 62 5.13 -13.09 -17.24
CA GLU A 62 4.49 -14.15 -18.02
C GLU A 62 5.20 -14.41 -19.34
N ASN A 63 5.65 -13.35 -20.03
CA ASN A 63 6.42 -13.45 -21.28
C ASN A 63 7.88 -13.87 -21.06
N GLY A 64 8.36 -13.88 -19.82
CA GLY A 64 9.74 -14.24 -19.47
C GLY A 64 10.77 -13.12 -19.61
N ASP A 65 10.36 -11.92 -20.03
CA ASP A 65 11.21 -10.72 -20.12
C ASP A 65 11.72 -10.29 -18.74
N GLN A 66 10.86 -10.41 -17.72
CA GLN A 66 11.22 -10.18 -16.34
C GLN A 66 11.82 -11.46 -15.74
N LYS A 67 13.16 -11.47 -15.66
CA LYS A 67 13.91 -12.58 -15.06
C LYS A 67 13.73 -12.59 -13.54
N ILE A 68 13.02 -13.58 -13.03
CA ILE A 68 12.89 -13.86 -11.59
C ILE A 68 13.56 -15.21 -11.32
N VAL A 69 14.59 -15.21 -10.47
CA VAL A 69 15.32 -16.43 -10.08
C VAL A 69 14.37 -17.34 -9.30
N ALA A 70 14.42 -18.66 -9.54
CA ALA A 70 13.51 -19.67 -9.01
C ALA A 70 12.06 -19.65 -9.54
N LEU A 71 11.69 -18.67 -10.37
CA LEU A 71 10.37 -18.61 -11.02
C LEU A 71 10.49 -18.73 -12.54
N THR A 72 11.21 -17.79 -13.16
CA THR A 72 11.34 -17.66 -14.64
C THR A 72 12.64 -18.25 -15.17
N VAL A 73 13.76 -18.07 -14.45
CA VAL A 73 15.12 -18.37 -14.96
C VAL A 73 15.60 -19.78 -14.60
N THR A 74 15.08 -20.34 -13.51
CA THR A 74 15.58 -21.61 -12.98
C THR A 74 14.45 -22.33 -12.27
N GLN A 75 13.73 -23.21 -12.97
CA GLN A 75 12.96 -24.25 -12.27
C GLN A 75 13.99 -25.24 -11.75
N LEU A 76 14.43 -25.05 -10.50
CA LEU A 76 15.18 -26.08 -9.79
C LEU A 76 14.39 -27.39 -9.96
N MET A 77 14.98 -28.36 -10.65
CA MET A 77 14.41 -29.70 -10.75
C MET A 77 14.07 -30.13 -9.33
N THR A 78 12.78 -30.30 -9.06
CA THR A 78 12.18 -30.58 -7.76
C THR A 78 13.06 -31.47 -6.90
N THR A 79 13.94 -30.85 -6.11
CA THR A 79 14.22 -31.35 -4.78
C THR A 79 13.01 -30.88 -4.01
N ARG A 80 12.07 -31.79 -3.74
CA ARG A 80 10.83 -31.49 -3.01
C ARG A 80 11.19 -30.63 -1.79
N GLN A 81 10.97 -29.32 -1.90
CA GLN A 81 11.12 -28.44 -0.76
C GLN A 81 9.97 -28.83 0.17
N PRO A 82 10.25 -29.34 1.38
CA PRO A 82 9.18 -29.69 2.31
C PRO A 82 8.31 -28.45 2.51
N PRO A 83 6.98 -28.62 2.61
CA PRO A 83 6.10 -27.47 2.81
C PRO A 83 6.61 -26.68 4.00
N SER A 84 6.85 -25.37 3.81
CA SER A 84 7.13 -24.47 4.91
C SER A 84 6.05 -24.66 5.99
N PRO A 85 6.41 -24.62 7.28
CA PRO A 85 5.44 -24.77 8.34
C PRO A 85 4.33 -23.74 8.13
N ALA A 86 3.08 -24.21 8.16
CA ALA A 86 1.94 -23.33 8.01
C ALA A 86 2.06 -22.23 9.07
N THR A 87 2.00 -20.96 8.64
CA THR A 87 1.84 -19.85 9.56
C THR A 87 0.57 -20.09 10.37
N GLU A 88 0.67 -19.99 11.69
CA GLU A 88 -0.48 -20.20 12.58
C GLU A 88 -1.61 -19.25 12.16
N ARG A 89 -2.74 -19.81 11.72
CA ARG A 89 -3.95 -19.03 11.49
C ARG A 89 -4.43 -18.54 12.86
N PRO A 90 -4.72 -17.24 13.04
CA PRO A 90 -5.30 -16.76 14.30
C PRO A 90 -6.53 -17.60 14.64
N ASP A 91 -6.57 -18.16 15.86
CA ASP A 91 -7.65 -19.05 16.27
C ASP A 91 -9.01 -18.34 16.14
N SER A 92 -9.96 -19.04 15.51
CA SER A 92 -11.36 -18.63 15.39
C SER A 92 -11.99 -18.23 16.72
N LYS A 93 -11.52 -18.80 17.85
CA LYS A 93 -12.00 -18.47 19.19
C LYS A 93 -11.39 -17.18 19.75
N THR A 94 -10.15 -16.83 19.37
CA THR A 94 -9.55 -15.50 19.66
C THR A 94 -10.15 -14.39 18.79
N MET A 95 -10.88 -14.74 17.72
CA MET A 95 -11.85 -13.87 17.05
C MET A 95 -13.11 -13.55 17.90
N GLY A 96 -13.07 -13.79 19.21
CA GLY A 96 -14.04 -13.35 20.21
C GLY A 96 -14.18 -11.82 20.41
N ARG A 97 -13.72 -11.00 19.45
CA ARG A 97 -14.02 -9.55 19.42
C ARG A 97 -15.52 -9.30 19.34
N MET A 98 -16.29 -10.20 18.71
CA MET A 98 -17.74 -10.05 18.59
C MET A 98 -18.46 -10.21 19.93
N SER A 99 -18.07 -11.20 20.75
CA SER A 99 -18.71 -11.48 22.04
C SER A 99 -18.29 -10.48 23.12
N SER A 100 -17.03 -10.03 23.11
CA SER A 100 -16.57 -8.92 23.96
C SER A 100 -17.22 -7.59 23.56
N HIS A 101 -17.39 -7.32 22.27
CA HIS A 101 -18.12 -6.15 21.76
C HIS A 101 -19.61 -6.21 22.14
N ALA A 102 -20.26 -7.37 22.06
CA ALA A 102 -21.64 -7.56 22.50
C ALA A 102 -21.79 -7.30 24.01
N ARG A 103 -20.92 -7.86 24.86
CA ARG A 103 -20.92 -7.60 26.31
C ARG A 103 -20.67 -6.13 26.63
N PHE A 104 -19.75 -5.47 25.92
CA PHE A 104 -19.47 -4.04 26.06
C PHE A 104 -20.66 -3.17 25.60
N GLN A 105 -21.36 -3.59 24.56
CA GLN A 105 -22.58 -2.94 24.10
C GLN A 105 -23.73 -3.09 25.13
N THR A 106 -23.88 -4.25 25.75
CA THR A 106 -24.91 -4.50 26.78
C THR A 106 -24.58 -3.84 28.13
N SER A 107 -23.31 -3.81 28.54
CA SER A 107 -22.90 -3.29 29.85
C SER A 107 -22.86 -1.77 29.94
N ALA A 108 -22.71 -1.07 28.81
CA ALA A 108 -22.58 0.38 28.84
C ALA A 108 -23.93 1.10 28.61
N ARG A 109 -24.20 2.08 29.49
CA ARG A 109 -25.51 2.73 29.70
C ARG A 109 -26.03 3.43 28.42
N PRO A 110 -27.26 3.12 27.95
CA PRO A 110 -27.76 3.61 26.66
C PRO A 110 -27.82 5.15 26.55
N GLY A 111 -28.20 5.86 27.62
CA GLY A 111 -28.34 7.32 27.61
C GLY A 111 -27.03 8.12 27.54
N LYS A 112 -25.90 7.57 28.03
CA LYS A 112 -24.59 8.26 27.94
C LYS A 112 -23.89 8.02 26.58
N LYS A 113 -24.17 6.89 25.93
CA LYS A 113 -23.60 6.55 24.61
C LYS A 113 -24.13 7.45 23.50
N SER A 114 -25.44 7.66 23.44
CA SER A 114 -26.05 8.51 22.41
C SER A 114 -25.61 9.98 22.53
N GLY A 115 -25.41 10.48 23.75
CA GLY A 115 -24.87 11.82 24.00
C GLY A 115 -23.44 11.99 23.50
N SER A 116 -22.57 11.00 23.74
CA SER A 116 -21.17 11.06 23.29
C SER A 116 -21.05 10.97 21.77
N LEU A 117 -21.78 10.04 21.15
CA LEU A 117 -21.79 9.89 19.68
C LEU A 117 -22.41 11.11 18.99
N SER A 118 -23.46 11.70 19.56
CA SER A 118 -24.06 12.91 19.01
C SER A 118 -23.14 14.13 19.13
N ASN A 119 -22.34 14.23 20.18
CA ASN A 119 -21.30 15.27 20.31
C ASN A 119 -20.18 15.10 19.28
N ILE A 120 -19.71 13.87 19.06
CA ILE A 120 -18.71 13.57 18.01
C ILE A 120 -19.28 13.91 16.63
N ALA A 121 -20.51 13.49 16.35
CA ALA A 121 -21.18 13.79 15.09
C ALA A 121 -21.38 15.29 14.88
N ARG A 122 -21.77 16.03 15.94
CA ARG A 122 -21.91 17.49 15.91
C ARG A 122 -20.57 18.19 15.69
N ALA A 123 -19.50 17.72 16.33
CA ALA A 123 -18.15 18.27 16.15
C ALA A 123 -17.62 18.02 14.73
N ALA A 124 -17.79 16.79 14.21
CA ALA A 124 -17.37 16.43 12.86
C ALA A 124 -18.13 17.19 11.76
N ASN A 125 -19.42 17.48 11.98
CA ASN A 125 -20.27 18.23 11.04
C ASN A 125 -20.32 19.75 11.31
N SER A 126 -19.71 20.24 12.40
CA SER A 126 -19.59 21.68 12.60
C SER A 126 -18.68 22.23 11.52
N LYS A 127 -19.17 23.21 10.74
CA LYS A 127 -18.40 23.81 9.64
C LYS A 127 -17.04 24.24 10.17
N ARG A 128 -15.99 23.59 9.66
CA ARG A 128 -14.60 24.01 9.87
C ARG A 128 -14.49 25.41 9.25
N ARG A 129 -14.27 26.43 10.09
CA ARG A 129 -13.86 27.76 9.63
C ARG A 129 -12.50 27.66 8.93
#